data_AF-Q9HK81-F1
#
_entry.id   AF-Q9HK81-F1
#
_cell.length_a   1.000
_cell.length_b   1.000
_cell.length_c   1.000
_cell.angle_alpha   90.00
_cell.angle_beta   90.00
_cell.angle_gamma   90.00
#
_symmetry.space_group_name_H-M   'P 1'
#
loop_
_entity.id
_entity.type
_entity.pdbx_description
1 polymer ?
#
loop_
_entity_poly.entity_id
_entity_poly.type
_entity_poly.pdbx_seq_one_letter_code
_entity_poly.pdbx_strand_id
1 'polypeptide(L)'
;MVTKSDLLLSFIYSCGRSKKNNEPIPSVTHLQEEIFLLFRSASFSDMMDSYHFEPRWYGPFSMDLSRDLTDFKSRGLISFDELRLTDKGFKIAASIWNSLDDFERQQICEVKAKYNHMSLPELIDTAYSMYPKFIKKSVIDKEAADKYFSDFLEENKISEEDVISAVNLAKKAMRH
;
A
#
# COMPACT_ATOMS: atom_id res chain seq x y z
N MET A 1 -9.49 -21.82 -6.65
CA MET A 1 -9.63 -20.40 -7.06
C MET A 1 -8.89 -19.58 -6.03
N VAL A 2 -7.93 -18.77 -6.48
CA VAL A 2 -7.13 -17.90 -5.61
C VAL A 2 -8.05 -16.82 -5.03
N THR A 3 -8.00 -16.60 -3.72
CA THR A 3 -8.81 -15.56 -3.06
C THR A 3 -8.12 -14.19 -3.10
N LYS A 4 -8.87 -13.12 -2.79
CA LYS A 4 -8.30 -11.76 -2.65
C LYS A 4 -7.15 -11.68 -1.63
N SER A 5 -7.26 -12.48 -0.56
CA SER A 5 -6.27 -12.55 0.52
C SER A 5 -5.04 -13.35 0.08
N ASP A 6 -5.23 -14.42 -0.70
CA ASP A 6 -4.13 -15.18 -1.32
C ASP A 6 -3.32 -14.31 -2.29
N LEU A 7 -4.01 -13.50 -3.09
CA LEU A 7 -3.38 -12.57 -4.02
C LEU A 7 -2.62 -11.46 -3.27
N LEU A 8 -3.19 -10.95 -2.18
CA LEU A 8 -2.51 -9.98 -1.31
C LEU A 8 -1.22 -10.56 -0.70
N LEU A 9 -1.26 -11.78 -0.17
CA LEU A 9 -0.06 -12.47 0.33
C LEU A 9 0.96 -12.72 -0.79
N SER A 10 0.50 -13.11 -1.97
CA SER A 10 1.35 -13.32 -3.15
C SER A 10 2.04 -12.04 -3.59
N PHE A 11 1.36 -10.90 -3.51
CA PHE A 11 1.93 -9.59 -3.80
C PHE A 11 3.02 -9.19 -2.80
N ILE A 12 2.79 -9.40 -1.51
CA ILE A 12 3.80 -9.12 -0.47
C ILE A 12 4.99 -10.08 -0.62
N TYR A 13 4.74 -11.33 -1.00
CA TYR A 13 5.77 -12.33 -1.30
C TYR A 13 6.62 -12.01 -2.54
N SER A 14 6.05 -11.39 -3.57
CA SER A 14 6.72 -11.25 -4.86
C SER A 14 7.97 -10.37 -4.79
N CYS A 15 8.81 -10.49 -5.82
CA CYS A 15 9.94 -9.59 -6.00
C CYS A 15 9.52 -8.30 -6.72
N GLY A 16 10.12 -7.19 -6.33
CA GLY A 16 10.06 -5.93 -7.06
C GLY A 16 11.34 -5.73 -7.86
N ARG A 17 11.91 -4.53 -7.77
CA ARG A 17 13.13 -4.16 -8.50
C ARG A 17 14.37 -4.90 -7.98
N SER A 18 14.36 -5.31 -6.72
CA SER A 18 15.48 -6.04 -6.11
C SER A 18 15.67 -7.46 -6.66
N LYS A 19 14.67 -7.99 -7.37
CA LYS A 19 14.60 -9.40 -7.82
C LYS A 19 14.68 -10.44 -6.71
N LYS A 20 14.52 -10.02 -5.45
CA LYS A 20 14.41 -10.91 -4.29
C LYS A 20 12.96 -10.97 -3.85
N ASN A 21 12.46 -12.19 -3.61
CA ASN A 21 11.15 -12.37 -3.00
C ASN A 21 11.14 -11.75 -1.60
N ASN A 22 9.95 -11.37 -1.15
CA ASN A 22 9.70 -10.71 0.12
C ASN A 22 10.46 -9.39 0.24
N GLU A 23 10.57 -8.66 -0.88
CA GLU A 23 10.96 -7.25 -0.92
C GLU A 23 9.93 -6.45 -0.09
N PRO A 24 10.38 -5.64 0.88
CA PRO A 24 9.48 -4.89 1.74
C PRO A 24 8.75 -3.83 0.92
N ILE A 25 7.51 -3.57 1.32
CA ILE A 25 6.70 -2.52 0.72
C ILE A 25 6.86 -1.24 1.55
N PRO A 26 7.13 -0.06 0.95
CA PRO A 26 7.50 1.12 1.71
C PRO A 26 6.45 1.61 2.70
N SER A 27 5.16 1.49 2.36
CA SER A 27 4.07 1.87 3.26
C SER A 27 2.75 1.17 2.92
N VAL A 28 1.78 1.28 3.82
CA VAL A 28 0.41 0.80 3.56
C VAL A 28 -0.21 1.54 2.36
N THR A 29 0.10 2.82 2.15
CA THR A 29 -0.39 3.57 0.98
C THR A 29 0.19 2.99 -0.31
N HIS A 30 1.47 2.62 -0.35
CA HIS A 30 2.05 1.93 -1.50
C HIS A 30 1.29 0.65 -1.81
N LEU A 31 1.02 -0.18 -0.79
CA LEU A 31 0.27 -1.41 -0.97
C LEU A 31 -1.16 -1.17 -1.50
N GLN A 32 -1.86 -0.15 -1.02
CA GLN A 32 -3.21 0.20 -1.48
C GLN A 32 -3.21 0.58 -2.97
N GLU A 33 -2.30 1.47 -3.37
CA GLU A 33 -2.14 1.90 -4.76
C GLU A 33 -1.71 0.74 -5.67
N GLU A 34 -0.73 -0.04 -5.23
CA GLU A 34 -0.18 -1.15 -6.02
C GLU A 34 -1.20 -2.27 -6.25
N ILE A 35 -1.99 -2.64 -5.23
CA ILE A 35 -3.07 -3.63 -5.39
C ILE A 35 -4.20 -3.07 -6.26
N PHE A 36 -4.52 -1.79 -6.11
CA PHE A 36 -5.49 -1.13 -6.98
C PHE A 36 -5.07 -1.19 -8.46
N LEU A 37 -3.79 -0.95 -8.75
CA LEU A 37 -3.21 -1.03 -10.09
C LEU A 37 -3.11 -2.47 -10.59
N LEU A 38 -2.78 -3.43 -9.71
CA LEU A 38 -2.74 -4.86 -10.03
C LEU A 38 -4.10 -5.36 -10.51
N PHE A 39 -5.18 -5.01 -9.81
CA PHE A 39 -6.53 -5.46 -10.16
C PHE A 39 -7.03 -4.88 -11.49
N ARG A 40 -6.34 -3.87 -12.02
CA ARG A 40 -6.63 -3.27 -13.33
C ARG A 40 -5.69 -3.75 -14.42
N SER A 41 -4.78 -4.67 -14.12
CA SER A 41 -4.05 -5.42 -15.13
C SER A 41 -4.96 -6.47 -15.77
N ALA A 42 -4.60 -6.91 -16.98
CA ALA A 42 -5.43 -7.85 -17.74
C ALA A 42 -5.70 -9.15 -16.97
N SER A 43 -4.70 -9.70 -16.26
CA SER A 43 -4.79 -10.98 -15.56
C SER A 43 -5.73 -10.98 -14.35
N PHE A 44 -5.98 -9.81 -13.75
CA PHE A 44 -6.77 -9.71 -12.51
C PHE A 44 -8.02 -8.86 -12.68
N SER A 45 -8.45 -8.63 -13.93
CA SER A 45 -9.65 -7.85 -14.25
C SER A 45 -10.92 -8.44 -13.64
N ASP A 46 -11.04 -9.77 -13.57
CA ASP A 46 -12.16 -10.46 -12.90
C ASP A 46 -12.16 -10.27 -11.37
N MET A 47 -11.04 -9.80 -10.79
CA MET A 47 -10.92 -9.51 -9.36
C MET A 47 -11.12 -8.03 -9.02
N MET A 48 -11.48 -7.18 -9.99
CA MET A 48 -11.64 -5.73 -9.76
C MET A 48 -12.56 -5.37 -8.59
N ASP A 49 -13.61 -6.16 -8.35
CA ASP A 49 -14.60 -5.94 -7.28
C ASP A 49 -14.26 -6.69 -5.98
N SER A 50 -13.12 -7.38 -5.92
CA SER A 50 -12.70 -8.14 -4.72
C SER A 50 -12.36 -7.25 -3.53
N TYR A 51 -11.92 -6.02 -3.80
CA TYR A 51 -11.73 -4.97 -2.80
C TYR A 51 -12.53 -3.75 -3.22
N HIS A 52 -13.34 -3.22 -2.31
CA HIS A 52 -14.00 -1.95 -2.55
C HIS A 52 -12.99 -0.80 -2.38
N PHE A 53 -12.64 -0.14 -3.48
CA PHE A 53 -11.76 1.03 -3.48
C PHE A 53 -12.57 2.32 -3.61
N GLU A 54 -12.37 3.20 -2.64
CA GLU A 54 -12.93 4.55 -2.64
C GLU A 54 -11.82 5.58 -2.87
N PRO A 55 -12.11 6.69 -3.57
CA PRO A 55 -11.17 7.79 -3.67
C PRO A 55 -10.94 8.45 -2.30
N ARG A 56 -9.68 8.56 -1.89
CA ARG A 56 -9.25 9.29 -0.69
C ARG A 56 -8.07 10.22 -1.00
N TRP A 57 -7.59 10.92 0.03
CA TRP A 57 -6.58 11.99 -0.06
C TRP A 57 -5.30 11.59 -0.78
N TYR A 58 -4.90 10.32 -0.67
CA TYR A 58 -3.67 9.80 -1.23
C TYR A 58 -3.91 8.77 -2.34
N GLY A 59 -5.08 8.83 -2.98
CA GLY A 59 -5.49 7.89 -4.02
C GLY A 59 -6.52 6.86 -3.55
N PRO A 60 -6.77 5.81 -4.35
CA PRO A 60 -7.67 4.72 -4.04
C PRO A 60 -7.33 4.02 -2.72
N PHE A 61 -8.33 3.89 -1.87
CA PHE A 61 -8.22 3.24 -0.58
C PHE A 61 -9.30 2.16 -0.40
N SER A 62 -8.89 1.00 0.09
CA SER A 62 -9.81 -0.06 0.50
C SER A 62 -9.69 -0.38 1.99
N MET A 63 -10.81 -0.22 2.70
CA MET A 63 -10.94 -0.64 4.11
C MET A 63 -10.83 -2.16 4.25
N ASP A 64 -11.28 -2.91 3.24
CA ASP A 64 -11.22 -4.37 3.25
C ASP A 64 -9.78 -4.88 3.12
N LEU A 65 -8.95 -4.22 2.31
CA LEU A 65 -7.51 -4.50 2.25
C LEU A 65 -6.84 -4.22 3.60
N SER A 66 -7.17 -3.09 4.25
CA SER A 66 -6.66 -2.76 5.59
C SER A 66 -7.07 -3.79 6.66
N ARG A 67 -8.29 -4.35 6.56
CA ARG A 67 -8.75 -5.43 7.44
C ARG A 67 -7.95 -6.71 7.22
N ASP A 68 -7.74 -7.12 5.97
CA ASP A 68 -6.92 -8.30 5.65
C ASP A 68 -5.48 -8.12 6.14
N LEU A 69 -4.91 -6.92 5.99
CA LEU A 69 -3.58 -6.62 6.50
C LEU A 69 -3.51 -6.73 8.04
N THR A 70 -4.55 -6.26 8.73
CA THR A 70 -4.65 -6.36 10.20
C THR A 70 -4.76 -7.82 10.64
N ASP A 71 -5.58 -8.62 9.94
CA ASP A 71 -5.69 -10.07 10.17
C ASP A 71 -4.32 -10.75 9.99
N PHE A 72 -3.62 -10.47 8.90
CA PHE A 72 -2.31 -11.04 8.62
C PHE A 72 -1.27 -10.70 9.70
N LYS A 73 -1.25 -9.46 10.19
CA LYS A 73 -0.39 -9.07 11.32
C LYS A 73 -0.77 -9.83 12.59
N SER A 74 -2.06 -9.90 12.93
CA SER A 74 -2.55 -10.62 14.13
C SER A 74 -2.20 -12.10 14.12
N ARG A 75 -2.18 -12.72 12.92
CA ARG A 75 -1.81 -14.12 12.70
C ARG A 75 -0.30 -14.36 12.59
N GLY A 76 0.51 -13.30 12.67
CA GLY A 76 1.96 -13.32 12.57
C GLY A 76 2.47 -13.66 11.17
N LEU A 77 1.71 -13.34 10.11
CA LEU A 77 2.11 -13.55 8.71
C LEU A 77 2.96 -12.40 8.17
N ILE A 78 2.72 -11.18 8.67
CA ILE A 78 3.43 -9.96 8.29
C ILE A 78 4.04 -9.34 9.54
N SER A 79 5.21 -8.72 9.39
CA SER A 79 5.87 -7.98 10.46
C SER A 79 5.04 -6.76 10.89
N PHE A 80 5.17 -6.36 12.17
CA PHE A 80 4.58 -5.13 12.65
C PHE A 80 5.39 -3.90 12.24
N ASP A 81 6.72 -4.05 12.14
CA ASP A 81 7.68 -2.98 11.91
C ASP A 81 7.89 -2.67 10.42
N GLU A 82 7.84 -3.70 9.57
CA GLU A 82 7.99 -3.58 8.12
C GLU A 82 6.81 -4.25 7.40
N LEU A 83 6.40 -3.71 6.25
CA LEU A 83 5.39 -4.35 5.41
C LEU A 83 6.02 -5.48 4.58
N ARG A 84 6.36 -6.57 5.27
CA ARG A 84 7.07 -7.75 4.77
C ARG A 84 6.55 -9.00 5.47
N LEU A 85 6.56 -10.15 4.79
CA LEU A 85 6.22 -11.43 5.41
C LEU A 85 7.25 -11.85 6.46
N THR A 86 6.77 -12.44 7.55
CA THR A 86 7.58 -13.22 8.50
C THR A 86 7.97 -14.57 7.89
N ASP A 87 8.81 -15.37 8.55
CA ASP A 87 9.11 -16.74 8.09
C ASP A 87 7.86 -17.61 7.93
N LYS A 88 6.88 -17.44 8.82
CA LYS A 88 5.58 -18.14 8.75
C LYS A 88 4.79 -17.69 7.54
N GLY A 89 4.65 -16.37 7.35
CA GLY A 89 3.95 -15.80 6.20
C GLY A 89 4.62 -16.17 4.88
N PHE A 90 5.96 -16.18 4.84
CA PHE A 90 6.74 -16.52 3.66
C PHE A 90 6.45 -17.94 3.18
N LYS A 91 6.43 -18.93 4.09
CA LYS A 91 6.12 -20.32 3.74
C LYS A 91 4.71 -20.49 3.18
N ILE A 92 3.73 -19.83 3.79
CA ILE A 92 2.33 -19.88 3.35
C ILE A 92 2.20 -19.21 1.98
N ALA A 93 2.73 -18.00 1.83
CA ALA A 93 2.67 -17.25 0.59
C ALA A 93 3.44 -17.94 -0.55
N ALA A 94 4.56 -18.61 -0.26
CA ALA A 94 5.29 -19.40 -1.25
C ALA A 94 4.45 -20.57 -1.80
N SER A 95 3.65 -21.23 -0.95
CA SER A 95 2.73 -22.28 -1.39
C SER A 95 1.65 -21.72 -2.31
N ILE A 96 1.09 -20.56 -1.97
CA ILE A 96 0.09 -19.86 -2.79
C ILE A 96 0.71 -19.41 -4.12
N TRP A 97 1.89 -18.79 -4.07
CA TRP A 97 2.65 -18.33 -5.24
C TRP A 97 2.89 -19.46 -6.25
N ASN A 98 3.24 -20.65 -5.77
CA ASN A 98 3.46 -21.82 -6.62
C ASN A 98 2.18 -22.37 -7.25
N SER A 99 1.00 -21.95 -6.78
CA SER A 99 -0.29 -22.29 -7.39
C SER A 99 -0.74 -21.30 -8.47
N LEU A 100 -0.15 -20.10 -8.51
CA LEU A 100 -0.37 -19.12 -9.58
C LEU A 100 0.28 -19.60 -10.88
N ASP A 101 -0.29 -19.22 -12.02
CA ASP A 101 0.37 -19.42 -13.30
C ASP A 101 1.51 -18.42 -13.55
N ASP A 102 2.35 -18.67 -14.55
CA ASP A 102 3.52 -17.83 -14.82
C ASP A 102 3.16 -16.42 -15.26
N PHE A 103 2.00 -16.23 -15.90
CA PHE A 103 1.53 -14.93 -16.35
C PHE A 103 1.02 -14.08 -15.17
N GLU A 104 0.27 -14.67 -14.25
CA GLU A 104 -0.15 -14.06 -12.98
C GLU A 104 1.06 -13.62 -12.15
N ARG A 105 2.05 -14.52 -11.96
CA ARG A 105 3.29 -14.22 -11.25
C ARG A 105 4.06 -13.08 -11.91
N GLN A 106 4.14 -13.09 -13.24
CA GLN A 106 4.80 -12.05 -14.01
C GLN A 106 4.12 -10.69 -13.80
N GLN A 107 2.79 -10.61 -13.90
CA GLN A 107 2.06 -9.37 -13.68
C GLN A 107 2.23 -8.83 -12.26
N ILE A 108 2.19 -9.70 -11.25
CA ILE A 108 2.44 -9.29 -9.86
C ILE A 108 3.84 -8.69 -9.71
N CYS A 109 4.87 -9.35 -10.24
CA CYS A 109 6.25 -8.86 -10.20
C CYS A 109 6.43 -7.56 -10.99
N GLU A 110 5.77 -7.40 -12.14
CA GLU A 110 5.85 -6.18 -12.96
C GLU A 110 5.25 -4.97 -12.25
N VAL A 111 4.07 -5.12 -11.66
CA VAL A 111 3.43 -4.07 -10.85
C VAL A 111 4.33 -3.68 -9.69
N LYS A 112 4.79 -4.65 -8.89
CA LYS A 112 5.67 -4.37 -7.75
C LYS A 112 7.00 -3.75 -8.19
N ALA A 113 7.63 -4.26 -9.24
CA ALA A 113 8.88 -3.70 -9.75
C ALA A 113 8.71 -2.26 -10.26
N LYS A 114 7.55 -1.93 -10.85
CA LYS A 114 7.27 -0.60 -11.38
C LYS A 114 6.99 0.43 -10.30
N TYR A 115 6.22 0.09 -9.27
CA TYR A 115 5.65 1.07 -8.34
C TYR A 115 6.29 1.06 -6.93
N ASN A 116 6.75 -0.09 -6.44
CA ASN A 116 7.24 -0.26 -5.05
C ASN A 116 8.48 0.58 -4.70
N HIS A 117 9.18 1.10 -5.71
CA HIS A 117 10.37 1.93 -5.55
C HIS A 117 10.12 3.42 -5.80
N MET A 118 8.92 3.79 -6.24
CA MET A 118 8.54 5.19 -6.43
C MET A 118 8.45 5.86 -5.07
N SER A 119 8.69 7.17 -5.03
CA SER A 119 8.30 7.95 -3.86
C SER A 119 6.77 8.04 -3.79
N LEU A 120 6.24 8.27 -2.59
CA LEU A 120 4.79 8.38 -2.40
C LEU A 120 4.15 9.46 -3.30
N PRO A 121 4.73 10.67 -3.48
CA PRO A 121 4.18 11.66 -4.41
C PRO A 121 4.14 11.17 -5.87
N GLU A 122 5.20 10.50 -6.35
CA GLU A 122 5.26 9.98 -7.72
C GLU A 122 4.22 8.87 -7.96
N LEU A 123 4.02 8.00 -6.97
CA LEU A 123 3.03 6.92 -7.05
C LEU A 123 1.60 7.48 -7.12
N ILE A 124 1.29 8.47 -6.28
CA ILE A 124 -0.02 9.14 -6.25
C ILE A 124 -0.28 9.85 -7.59
N ASP A 125 0.70 10.61 -8.09
CA ASP A 125 0.58 11.30 -9.38
C ASP A 125 0.36 10.32 -10.54
N THR A 126 1.04 9.17 -10.49
CA THR A 126 0.88 8.08 -11.46
C THR A 126 -0.54 7.51 -11.41
N ALA A 127 -1.08 7.21 -10.23
CA ALA A 127 -2.44 6.70 -10.07
C ALA A 127 -3.51 7.69 -10.54
N TYR A 128 -3.35 8.98 -10.24
CA TYR A 128 -4.26 10.04 -10.68
C TYR A 128 -4.23 10.29 -12.19
N SER A 129 -3.04 10.24 -12.80
CA SER A 129 -2.89 10.37 -14.26
C SER A 129 -3.60 9.25 -15.01
N MET A 130 -3.52 8.01 -14.50
CA MET A 130 -4.16 6.85 -15.14
C MET A 130 -5.65 6.73 -14.82
N TYR A 131 -6.08 7.16 -13.63
CA TYR A 131 -7.47 7.02 -13.19
C TYR A 131 -8.04 8.32 -12.59
N PRO A 132 -8.31 9.34 -13.41
CA PRO A 132 -8.79 10.65 -12.95
C PRO A 132 -10.07 10.59 -12.10
N LYS A 133 -10.92 9.58 -12.28
CA LYS A 133 -12.14 9.39 -11.48
C LYS A 133 -11.88 9.06 -10.01
N PHE A 134 -10.67 8.61 -9.67
CA PHE A 134 -10.26 8.39 -8.28
C PHE A 134 -9.58 9.62 -7.66
N ILE A 135 -9.47 10.71 -8.42
CA ILE A 135 -9.30 12.05 -7.87
C ILE A 135 -10.64 12.39 -7.22
N LYS A 136 -10.77 12.16 -5.90
CA LYS A 136 -11.76 12.94 -5.14
C LYS A 136 -11.40 14.40 -5.39
N LYS A 137 -12.39 15.29 -5.38
CA LYS A 137 -12.26 16.76 -5.54
C LYS A 137 -11.37 17.38 -4.43
N SER A 138 -10.12 16.97 -4.39
CA SER A 138 -9.13 17.16 -3.34
C SER A 138 -7.75 16.90 -3.93
N VAL A 139 -7.44 17.64 -5.00
CA VAL A 139 -6.21 18.42 -4.95
C VAL A 139 -6.54 19.55 -3.99
N ILE A 140 -6.25 19.35 -2.70
CA ILE A 140 -6.07 20.37 -1.67
C ILE A 140 -6.87 21.66 -1.94
N ASP A 141 -8.11 21.74 -1.47
CA ASP A 141 -8.52 23.02 -0.91
C ASP A 141 -7.62 23.17 0.32
N LYS A 142 -6.69 24.12 0.27
CA LYS A 142 -5.75 24.37 1.36
C LYS A 142 -6.52 24.47 2.69
N GLU A 143 -7.71 25.05 2.64
CA GLU A 143 -8.60 25.19 3.78
C GLU A 143 -9.10 23.84 4.33
N ALA A 144 -9.40 22.86 3.48
CA ALA A 144 -9.86 21.55 3.92
C ALA A 144 -8.73 20.69 4.50
N ALA A 145 -7.53 20.79 3.94
CA ALA A 145 -6.34 20.13 4.48
C ALA A 145 -5.94 20.78 5.81
N ASP A 146 -5.82 22.11 5.84
CA ASP A 146 -5.50 22.89 7.03
C ASP A 146 -6.53 22.63 8.14
N LYS A 147 -7.83 22.57 7.80
CA LYS A 147 -8.90 22.22 8.75
C LYS A 147 -8.77 20.80 9.29
N TYR A 148 -8.54 19.79 8.45
CA TYR A 148 -8.35 18.42 8.93
C TYR A 148 -7.14 18.29 9.87
N PHE A 149 -6.01 18.91 9.51
CA PHE A 149 -4.83 18.91 10.37
C PHE A 149 -5.12 19.65 11.68
N SER A 150 -5.84 20.77 11.64
CA SER A 150 -6.26 21.51 12.84
C SER A 150 -7.18 20.66 13.73
N ASP A 151 -8.24 20.06 13.16
CA ASP A 151 -9.19 19.21 13.88
C ASP A 151 -8.46 18.01 14.53
N PHE A 152 -7.53 17.36 13.80
CA PHE A 152 -6.73 16.25 14.31
C PHE A 152 -5.79 16.66 15.47
N LEU A 153 -5.15 17.82 15.37
CA LEU A 153 -4.29 18.37 16.43
C LEU A 153 -5.10 18.69 17.69
N GLU A 154 -6.29 19.29 17.54
CA GLU A 154 -7.19 19.59 18.64
C GLU A 154 -7.72 18.32 19.33
N GLU A 155 -8.23 17.36 18.57
CA GLU A 155 -8.76 16.09 19.10
C GLU A 155 -7.72 15.31 19.91
N ASN A 156 -6.46 15.35 19.47
CA ASN A 156 -5.37 14.61 20.10
C ASN A 156 -4.55 15.46 21.08
N LYS A 157 -4.92 16.74 21.29
CA LYS A 157 -4.20 17.70 22.15
C LYS A 157 -2.72 17.82 21.79
N ILE A 158 -2.41 17.76 20.51
CA ILE A 158 -1.06 17.88 19.97
C ILE A 158 -0.86 19.34 19.53
N SER A 159 0.18 20.00 20.00
CA SER A 159 0.49 21.37 19.56
C SER A 159 1.25 21.37 18.23
N GLU A 160 1.21 22.49 17.50
CA GLU A 160 2.04 22.67 16.31
C GLU A 160 3.54 22.54 16.62
N GLU A 161 3.97 22.96 17.81
CA GLU A 161 5.35 22.83 18.28
C GLU A 161 5.77 21.36 18.42
N ASP A 162 4.86 20.49 18.87
CA ASP A 162 5.10 19.04 18.97
C ASP A 162 5.31 18.42 17.58
N VAL A 163 4.51 18.84 16.59
CA VAL A 163 4.64 18.38 15.20
C VAL A 163 5.97 18.83 14.60
N ILE A 164 6.32 20.11 14.78
CA ILE A 164 7.58 20.67 14.29
C ILE A 164 8.77 19.97 14.95
N SER A 165 8.69 19.72 16.25
CA SER A 165 9.71 18.98 17.02
C SER A 165 9.87 17.56 16.50
N ALA A 166 8.77 16.82 16.29
CA ALA A 166 8.78 15.45 15.76
C ALA A 166 9.37 15.38 14.35
N VAL A 167 9.02 16.32 13.47
CA VAL A 167 9.58 16.42 12.12
C VAL A 167 11.08 16.73 12.15
N ASN A 168 11.51 17.63 13.04
CA ASN A 168 12.93 17.97 13.20
C ASN A 168 13.74 16.81 13.79
N LEU A 169 13.17 16.06 14.74
CA LEU A 169 13.76 14.84 15.28
C LEU A 169 13.89 13.76 14.20
N ALA A 170 12.85 13.54 13.41
CA ALA A 170 12.88 12.59 12.29
C ALA A 170 13.94 13.00 11.24
N LYS A 171 14.01 14.30 10.88
CA LYS A 171 15.04 14.83 9.98
C LYS A 171 16.46 14.66 10.52
N LYS A 172 16.65 14.78 11.83
CA LYS A 172 17.94 14.57 12.49
C LYS A 172 18.31 13.09 12.54
N ALA A 173 17.35 12.21 12.81
CA ALA A 173 17.54 10.77 12.82
C ALA A 173 17.88 10.21 11.42
N MET A 174 17.38 10.84 10.35
CA MET A 174 17.70 10.50 8.96
C MET A 174 19.04 11.07 8.44
N ARG A 175 19.76 11.85 9.25
CA ARG A 175 21.07 12.45 8.89
C ARG A 175 22.26 11.73 9.55
N HIS A 176 22.01 10.64 10.27
CA HIS A 176 23.02 9.74 10.83
C HIS A 176 22.92 8.37 10.16
#